data_AF-A0A9E6TGH6-F1
#
_entry.id   AF-A0A9E6TGH6-F1
#
_cell.length_a   1.000
_cell.length_b   1.000
_cell.length_c   1.000
_cell.angle_alpha   90.00
_cell.angle_beta   90.00
_cell.angle_gamma   90.00
#
_symmetry.space_group_name_H-M   'P 1'
#
loop_
_entity.id
_entity.type
_entity.pdbx_description
1 polymer ?
#
loop_
_entity_poly.entity_id
_entity_poly.type
_entity_poly.pdbx_seq_one_letter_code
_entity_poly.pdbx_strand_id
1 'polypeptide(L)'
;MKKMTAEKNDLPVPVIIEPAEGATVGRRPLISGTAEPAGDIVEVFKVAGTQLLRATVAADGLWSGALENLATGQHTITAKLVRGNQSSAWSPQRSFTVE
;
A
#
# COMPACT_ATOMS: atom_id res chain seq x y z
N MET A 1 -6.85 35.53 16.03
CA MET A 1 -6.63 34.13 16.46
C MET A 1 -6.59 33.28 15.20
N LYS A 2 -5.42 32.72 14.86
CA LYS A 2 -5.25 31.93 13.62
C LYS A 2 -6.04 30.62 13.77
N LYS A 3 -6.97 30.36 12.86
CA LYS A 3 -7.63 29.06 12.77
C LYS A 3 -6.54 28.02 12.47
N MET A 4 -6.33 27.06 13.37
CA MET A 4 -5.57 25.85 13.07
C MET A 4 -6.44 25.02 12.14
N THR A 5 -6.29 25.24 10.84
CA THR A 5 -6.76 24.33 9.82
C THR A 5 -5.95 23.05 10.00
N ALA A 6 -6.60 21.92 10.31
CA ALA A 6 -5.96 20.62 10.19
C ALA A 6 -5.30 20.57 8.81
N GLU A 7 -4.01 20.24 8.73
CA GLU A 7 -3.34 20.02 7.44
C GLU A 7 -4.15 18.99 6.68
N LYS A 8 -4.87 19.46 5.65
CA LYS A 8 -5.63 18.59 4.77
C LYS A 8 -4.62 17.62 4.19
N ASN A 9 -4.81 16.34 4.50
CA ASN A 9 -3.96 15.28 4.05
C ASN A 9 -4.13 15.09 2.54
N ASP A 10 -3.42 15.91 1.76
CA ASP A 10 -3.52 16.04 0.30
C ASP A 10 -2.52 15.16 -0.45
N LEU A 11 -1.92 14.17 0.21
CA LEU A 11 -1.08 13.19 -0.48
C LEU A 11 -1.94 12.30 -1.40
N PRO A 12 -1.51 12.04 -2.66
CA PRO A 12 -2.16 11.10 -3.54
C PRO A 12 -2.30 9.72 -2.91
N VAL A 13 -3.42 9.07 -3.18
CA VAL A 13 -3.67 7.71 -2.69
C VAL A 13 -2.95 6.72 -3.60
N PRO A 14 -2.14 5.79 -3.06
CA PRO A 14 -1.50 4.76 -3.87
C PRO A 14 -2.53 3.76 -4.40
N VAL A 15 -2.25 3.18 -5.57
CA VAL A 15 -3.08 2.14 -6.18
C VAL A 15 -2.33 0.82 -6.12
N ILE A 16 -2.99 -0.24 -5.67
CA ILE A 16 -2.46 -1.61 -5.69
C ILE A 16 -2.89 -2.27 -7.01
N ILE A 17 -1.91 -2.73 -7.79
CA ILE A 17 -2.12 -3.42 -9.08
C ILE A 17 -1.99 -4.94 -8.90
N GLU A 18 -0.88 -5.40 -8.31
CA GLU A 18 -0.67 -6.83 -8.04
C GLU A 18 -0.69 -7.14 -6.53
N PRO A 19 -1.27 -8.28 -6.13
CA PRO A 19 -2.04 -9.20 -6.96
C PRO A 19 -3.31 -8.54 -7.50
N ALA A 20 -3.78 -8.96 -8.67
CA ALA A 20 -5.10 -8.58 -9.17
C ALA A 20 -6.22 -8.95 -8.15
N GLU A 21 -7.36 -8.25 -8.21
CA GLU A 21 -8.49 -8.56 -7.32
C GLU A 21 -8.94 -10.01 -7.49
N GLY A 22 -9.02 -10.74 -6.37
CA GLY A 22 -9.44 -12.14 -6.35
C GLY A 22 -8.42 -13.13 -6.91
N ALA A 23 -7.20 -12.70 -7.21
CA ALA A 23 -6.15 -13.60 -7.70
C ALA A 23 -5.77 -14.67 -6.66
N THR A 24 -5.37 -15.85 -7.14
CA THR A 24 -4.68 -16.86 -6.33
C THR A 24 -3.18 -16.75 -6.57
N VAL A 25 -2.40 -16.66 -5.50
CA VAL A 25 -0.95 -16.47 -5.55
C VAL A 25 -0.25 -17.42 -4.58
N GLY A 26 1.05 -17.65 -4.79
CA GLY A 26 1.86 -18.43 -3.86
C GLY A 26 2.16 -17.68 -2.56
N ARG A 27 2.77 -18.37 -1.61
CA ARG A 27 3.13 -17.86 -0.27
C ARG A 27 4.15 -16.71 -0.23
N ARG A 28 4.72 -16.32 -1.37
CA ARG A 28 5.68 -15.22 -1.55
C ARG A 28 5.24 -14.28 -2.68
N PRO A 29 4.07 -13.63 -2.56
CA PRO A 29 3.57 -12.80 -3.64
C PRO A 29 4.38 -11.51 -3.75
N LEU A 30 4.57 -11.05 -4.99
CA LEU A 30 4.98 -9.68 -5.26
C LEU A 30 3.74 -8.79 -5.12
N ILE A 31 3.84 -7.77 -4.25
CA ILE A 31 2.85 -6.69 -4.19
C ILE A 31 3.40 -5.54 -5.01
N SER A 32 2.60 -4.99 -5.92
CA SER A 32 3.01 -3.84 -6.74
C SER A 32 1.87 -2.88 -6.99
N GLY A 33 2.23 -1.67 -7.40
CA GLY A 33 1.26 -0.63 -7.67
C GLY A 33 1.87 0.66 -8.19
N THR A 34 1.04 1.69 -8.24
CA THR A 34 1.46 3.06 -8.58
C THR A 34 1.28 3.99 -7.39
N ALA A 35 2.12 5.02 -7.33
CA ALA A 35 1.92 6.17 -6.47
C ALA A 35 2.76 7.34 -6.99
N GLU A 36 2.45 8.54 -6.51
CA GLU A 36 3.19 9.75 -6.85
C GLU A 36 3.29 10.67 -5.63
N PRO A 37 4.37 11.47 -5.53
CA PRO A 37 5.55 11.53 -6.38
C PRO A 37 6.58 10.42 -6.08
N ALA A 38 7.57 10.29 -6.97
CA ALA A 38 8.75 9.46 -6.74
C ALA A 38 9.49 9.86 -5.45
N GLY A 39 10.08 8.89 -4.77
CA GLY A 39 10.82 9.08 -3.52
C GLY A 39 9.96 9.01 -2.25
N ASP A 40 8.64 9.15 -2.37
CA ASP A 40 7.72 8.90 -1.25
C ASP A 40 7.65 7.39 -0.93
N ILE A 41 7.08 7.07 0.24
CA ILE A 41 7.02 5.71 0.76
C ILE A 41 5.58 5.20 0.69
N VAL A 42 5.37 4.03 0.10
CA VAL A 42 4.13 3.27 0.25
C VAL A 42 4.28 2.28 1.40
N GLU A 43 3.33 2.32 2.32
CA GLU A 43 3.17 1.33 3.39
C GLU A 43 1.93 0.46 3.11
N VAL A 44 2.11 -0.86 3.10
CA VAL A 44 1.04 -1.83 2.88
C VAL A 44 0.73 -2.55 4.18
N PHE A 45 -0.56 -2.72 4.47
CA PHE A 45 -1.06 -3.33 5.70
C PHE A 45 -2.08 -4.43 5.37
N LYS A 46 -2.21 -5.43 6.25
CA LYS A 46 -3.45 -6.19 6.35
C LYS A 46 -4.54 -5.27 6.89
N VAL A 47 -5.80 -5.50 6.50
CA VAL A 47 -6.95 -4.78 7.08
C VAL A 47 -7.02 -4.93 8.62
N ALA A 48 -6.46 -6.00 9.19
CA ALA A 48 -6.29 -6.19 10.63
C ALA A 48 -5.26 -5.25 11.30
N GLY A 49 -4.63 -4.33 10.55
CA GLY A 49 -3.71 -3.31 11.06
C GLY A 49 -2.23 -3.70 11.08
N THR A 50 -1.87 -4.92 10.69
CA THR A 50 -0.47 -5.36 10.62
C THR A 50 0.23 -4.81 9.39
N GLN A 51 1.32 -4.05 9.56
CA GLN A 51 2.16 -3.62 8.45
C GLN A 51 2.88 -4.82 7.84
N LEU A 52 2.85 -4.92 6.52
CA LEU A 52 3.42 -6.02 5.75
C LEU A 52 4.64 -5.59 4.94
N LEU A 53 4.57 -4.41 4.31
CA LEU A 53 5.58 -3.93 3.39
C LEU A 53 5.76 -2.42 3.53
N ARG A 54 6.99 -1.99 3.27
CA ARG A 54 7.36 -0.61 3.01
C ARG A 54 8.15 -0.56 1.70
N ALA A 55 7.69 0.21 0.72
CA ALA A 55 8.31 0.32 -0.59
C ALA A 55 8.48 1.78 -0.99
N THR A 56 9.60 2.12 -1.63
CA THR A 56 9.82 3.46 -2.18
C THR A 56 9.19 3.55 -3.56
N VAL A 57 8.54 4.68 -3.85
CA VAL A 57 8.05 5.00 -5.19
C VAL A 57 9.25 5.32 -6.09
N ALA A 58 9.42 4.56 -7.16
CA ALA A 58 10.46 4.76 -8.15
C ALA A 58 10.17 5.98 -9.05
N ALA A 59 11.14 6.36 -9.87
CA ALA A 59 11.06 7.54 -10.74
C ALA A 59 9.95 7.46 -11.79
N ASP A 60 9.52 6.25 -12.15
CA ASP A 60 8.42 5.96 -13.07
C ASP A 60 7.03 5.90 -12.38
N GLY A 61 6.97 6.20 -11.08
CA GLY A 61 5.73 6.15 -10.30
C GLY A 61 5.34 4.74 -9.85
N LEU A 62 6.18 3.72 -10.11
CA LEU A 62 5.93 2.36 -9.68
C LEU A 62 6.50 2.11 -8.28
N TRP A 63 5.85 1.22 -7.55
CA TRP A 63 6.40 0.65 -6.32
C TRP A 63 6.13 -0.85 -6.30
N SER A 64 7.03 -1.61 -5.68
CA SER A 64 6.83 -3.05 -5.48
C SER A 64 7.61 -3.56 -4.28
N GLY A 65 7.19 -4.72 -3.77
CA GLY A 65 7.92 -5.46 -2.76
C GLY A 65 7.35 -6.86 -2.55
N ALA A 66 8.23 -7.81 -2.30
CA ALA A 66 7.84 -9.19 -2.03
C ALA A 66 7.41 -9.34 -0.56
N LEU A 67 6.32 -10.07 -0.34
CA LEU A 67 5.99 -10.58 0.98
C LEU A 67 6.60 -11.97 1.16
N GLU A 68 6.86 -12.32 2.41
CA GLU A 68 7.46 -13.59 2.76
C GLU A 68 6.55 -14.37 3.71
N ASN A 69 6.47 -15.68 3.48
CA ASN A 69 5.83 -16.63 4.39
C ASN A 69 4.37 -16.31 4.75
N LEU A 70 3.57 -15.84 3.79
CA LEU A 70 2.13 -15.70 4.03
C LEU A 70 1.51 -17.08 4.32
N ALA A 71 0.61 -17.11 5.31
CA ALA A 71 -0.24 -18.25 5.58
C ALA A 71 -1.21 -18.47 4.42
N THR A 72 -1.61 -19.71 4.17
CA THR A 72 -2.64 -20.00 3.18
C THR A 72 -4.00 -19.43 3.59
N GLY A 73 -4.85 -19.17 2.61
CA GLY A 73 -6.18 -18.57 2.79
C GLY A 73 -6.30 -17.16 2.24
N GLN A 74 -7.44 -16.52 2.51
CA GLN A 74 -7.75 -15.19 1.99
C GLN A 74 -6.97 -14.11 2.75
N HIS A 75 -6.39 -13.17 2.00
CA HIS A 75 -5.80 -11.95 2.54
C HIS A 75 -6.45 -10.73 1.92
N THR A 76 -6.65 -9.70 2.73
CA THR A 76 -7.08 -8.38 2.27
C THR A 76 -6.08 -7.35 2.76
N ILE A 77 -5.57 -6.55 1.83
CA ILE A 77 -4.57 -5.51 2.09
C ILE A 77 -5.08 -4.13 1.70
N THR A 78 -4.51 -3.11 2.33
CA THR A 78 -4.64 -1.69 1.95
C THR A 78 -3.27 -1.05 1.97
N ALA A 79 -3.12 0.06 1.25
CA ALA A 79 -1.89 0.83 1.20
C ALA A 79 -2.16 2.30 1.52
N LYS A 80 -1.13 3.00 2.01
CA LYS A 80 -1.11 4.46 2.13
C LYS A 80 0.27 4.99 1.74
N LEU A 81 0.31 6.20 1.20
CA LEU A 81 1.55 6.92 0.94
C LEU A 81 1.96 7.68 2.22
N VAL A 82 3.25 7.74 2.51
CA VAL A 82 3.82 8.42 3.67
C VAL A 82 4.93 9.35 3.19
N ARG A 83 4.83 10.62 3.59
CA ARG A 83 5.87 11.64 3.40
C ARG A 83 6.13 12.34 4.73
N GLY A 84 7.28 12.07 5.33
CA GLY A 84 7.59 12.58 6.67
C GLY A 84 6.52 12.16 7.68
N ASN A 85 5.86 13.15 8.30
CA ASN A 85 4.79 12.93 9.27
C ASN A 85 3.37 12.94 8.66
N GLN A 86 3.26 13.06 7.33
CA GLN A 86 2.00 13.05 6.61
C GLN A 86 1.75 11.67 6.00
N SER A 87 0.49 11.27 5.86
CA SER A 87 0.10 9.96 5.34
C SER A 87 -1.19 10.07 4.57
N SER A 88 -1.27 9.71 3.29
CA SER A 88 -2.48 9.78 2.43
C SER A 88 -3.70 9.08 3.04
N ALA A 89 -4.87 9.26 2.42
CA ALA A 89 -5.98 8.34 2.66
C ALA A 89 -5.59 6.91 2.25
N TRP A 90 -6.30 5.92 2.80
CA TRP A 90 -6.12 4.51 2.44
C TRP A 90 -6.56 4.25 1.00
N SER A 91 -5.82 3.38 0.32
CA SER A 91 -6.27 2.78 -0.94
C SER A 91 -7.57 2.00 -0.74
N PRO A 92 -8.33 1.72 -1.82
CA PRO A 92 -9.30 0.64 -1.79
C PRO A 92 -8.65 -0.66 -1.29
N GLN A 93 -9.47 -1.52 -0.69
CA GLN A 93 -9.05 -2.86 -0.31
C GLN A 93 -8.70 -3.68 -1.56
N ARG A 94 -7.65 -4.49 -1.44
CA ARG A 94 -7.27 -5.50 -2.43
C ARG A 94 -7.34 -6.87 -1.77
N SER A 95 -8.14 -7.77 -2.32
CA SER A 95 -8.25 -9.14 -1.80
C SER A 95 -7.63 -10.16 -2.76
N PHE A 96 -6.98 -11.18 -2.21
CA PHE A 96 -6.39 -12.31 -2.94
C PHE A 96 -6.30 -13.54 -2.05
N THR A 97 -6.12 -14.72 -2.64
CA THR A 97 -5.97 -16.00 -1.94
C THR A 97 -4.54 -16.48 -2.03
N VAL A 98 -3.98 -16.95 -0.91
CA VAL A 98 -2.67 -17.59 -0.85
C VAL A 98 -2.84 -19.10 -0.78
N GLU A 99 -2.16 -19.83 -1.67
CA GLU A 99 -2.08 -21.29 -1.73
C GLU A 99 -0.63 -21.80 -1.70
#